data_AF-A0A7C3VGU9-F1
#
_entry.id   AF-A0A7C3VGU9-F1
#
_cell.length_a   1.000
_cell.length_b   1.000
_cell.length_c   1.000
_cell.angle_alpha   90.00
_cell.angle_beta   90.00
_cell.angle_gamma   90.00
#
_symmetry.space_group_name_H-M   'P 1'
#
loop_
_entity.id
_entity.type
_entity.pdbx_description
1 polymer ?
#
loop_
_entity_poly.entity_id
_entity_poly.type
_entity_poly.pdbx_seq_one_letter_code
_entity_poly.pdbx_strand_id
1 'polypeptide(L)'
;MNVKHSSLSRQKILSTSLIAGVVSGFSLLFGAVPSLVIPTVTAPASATFTLDISTAASAQETFSSGEITNYARSLLKIEPLRQNIFNQIKQMLGASAVPNIVCNDLTSPNQLNGQARDIAEDYCQQSKQIVESNGLTIRRFNEITRALNNDPLLQMRILQELIRLQAIPGLP
;
A
#
# COMPACT_ATOMS: atom_id res chain seq x y z
N MET A 1 61.77 -28.01 25.99
CA MET A 1 60.45 -27.37 26.16
C MET A 1 59.41 -28.47 26.15
N ASN A 2 58.61 -28.58 27.21
CA ASN A 2 57.78 -29.74 27.52
C ASN A 2 56.40 -29.27 28.02
N VAL A 3 55.39 -30.12 27.78
CA VAL A 3 54.00 -30.13 28.30
C VAL A 3 53.08 -29.02 27.71
N LYS A 4 51.83 -29.25 27.28
CA LYS A 4 50.75 -29.96 27.98
C LYS A 4 49.55 -30.29 27.07
N HIS A 5 49.17 -31.57 27.05
CA HIS A 5 47.82 -32.00 26.70
C HIS A 5 46.85 -31.59 27.82
N SER A 6 45.71 -31.02 27.47
CA SER A 6 44.60 -30.81 28.40
C SER A 6 43.28 -31.34 27.81
N SER A 7 42.91 -32.48 28.39
CA SER A 7 41.63 -33.17 28.44
C SER A 7 40.40 -32.25 28.49
N LEU A 8 39.43 -32.51 27.62
CA LEU A 8 38.04 -32.05 27.75
C LEU A 8 37.24 -33.06 28.58
N SER A 9 36.83 -32.64 29.77
CA SER A 9 35.98 -33.38 30.69
C SER A 9 34.49 -33.15 30.39
N ARG A 10 33.68 -34.19 30.62
CA ARG A 10 32.21 -34.29 30.45
C ARG A 10 31.47 -33.23 31.28
N GLN A 11 30.21 -32.92 30.90
CA GLN A 11 29.00 -33.13 31.73
C GLN A 11 27.71 -32.99 30.89
N LYS A 12 26.80 -33.95 31.02
CA LYS A 12 25.42 -33.92 30.51
C LYS A 12 24.56 -33.14 31.50
N ILE A 13 23.83 -32.10 31.09
CA ILE A 13 22.68 -31.57 31.85
C ILE A 13 21.59 -31.11 30.86
N LEU A 14 20.39 -31.67 31.03
CA LEU A 14 19.15 -31.28 30.37
C LEU A 14 18.67 -29.94 30.93
N SER A 15 18.24 -29.00 30.08
CA SER A 15 17.60 -27.77 30.54
C SER A 15 16.52 -27.30 29.55
N THR A 16 15.28 -27.63 29.89
CA THR A 16 14.05 -27.03 29.37
C THR A 16 13.97 -25.57 29.85
N SER A 17 13.61 -24.61 29.00
CA SER A 17 13.30 -23.24 29.44
C SER A 17 12.18 -22.63 28.61
N LEU A 18 11.08 -22.32 29.31
CA LEU A 18 9.89 -21.63 28.85
C LEU A 18 10.01 -20.19 29.37
N ILE A 19 10.04 -19.20 28.47
CA ILE A 19 10.13 -17.78 28.85
C ILE A 19 8.74 -17.16 28.68
N ALA A 20 8.14 -16.73 29.79
CA ALA A 20 6.96 -15.88 29.84
C ALA A 20 7.38 -14.41 29.91
N GLY A 21 6.77 -13.55 29.09
CA GLY A 21 6.98 -12.10 29.09
C GLY A 21 5.66 -11.37 29.30
N VAL A 22 5.67 -10.40 30.21
CA VAL A 22 4.51 -9.65 30.74
C VAL A 22 4.47 -8.27 30.09
N VAL A 23 3.28 -7.74 29.74
CA VAL A 23 3.08 -6.29 29.62
C VAL A 23 1.71 -5.90 30.19
N SER A 24 1.73 -5.06 31.21
CA SER A 24 0.57 -4.48 31.89
C SER A 24 0.02 -3.27 31.12
N GLY A 25 -1.28 -3.27 30.85
CA GLY A 25 -2.01 -2.12 30.30
C GLY A 25 -2.68 -1.30 31.40
N PHE A 26 -2.58 0.03 31.29
CA PHE A 26 -3.47 0.97 31.99
C PHE A 26 -4.54 1.43 31.00
N SER A 27 -5.81 1.28 31.35
CA SER A 27 -6.93 1.96 30.68
C SER A 27 -7.98 2.28 31.73
N LEU A 28 -8.08 3.55 32.08
CA LEU A 28 -9.18 4.10 32.86
C LEU A 28 -10.19 4.74 31.91
N LEU A 29 -11.44 4.31 32.08
CA LEU A 29 -12.71 5.06 32.06
C LEU A 29 -12.99 6.00 30.86
N PHE A 30 -14.18 5.98 30.25
CA PHE A 30 -15.48 6.03 30.91
C PHE A 30 -16.55 5.26 30.11
N GLY A 31 -17.32 4.47 30.85
CA GLY A 31 -18.53 3.83 30.35
C GLY A 31 -19.79 4.61 30.72
N ALA A 32 -20.86 4.30 30.00
CA ALA A 32 -22.21 4.31 30.54
C ALA A 32 -22.86 2.97 30.16
N VAL A 33 -22.90 2.03 31.10
CA VAL A 33 -23.83 0.89 31.08
C VAL A 33 -24.65 0.96 32.37
N PRO A 34 -25.98 0.82 32.32
CA PRO A 34 -26.79 0.74 33.51
C PRO A 34 -26.56 -0.60 34.20
N SER A 35 -26.37 -0.52 35.51
CA SER A 35 -25.93 -1.57 36.42
C SER A 35 -26.78 -2.84 36.39
N LEU A 36 -26.12 -4.01 36.50
CA LEU A 36 -26.60 -5.17 37.25
C LEU A 36 -25.40 -6.04 37.69
N VAL A 37 -25.55 -6.65 38.87
CA VAL A 37 -24.53 -7.04 39.85
C VAL A 37 -23.67 -8.25 39.42
N ILE A 38 -22.38 -8.23 39.79
CA ILE A 38 -21.34 -9.21 39.43
C ILE A 38 -21.31 -10.38 40.45
N PRO A 39 -21.33 -11.64 40.00
CA PRO A 39 -20.72 -12.75 40.73
C PRO A 39 -19.35 -13.08 40.11
N THR A 40 -18.28 -12.79 40.84
CA THR A 40 -16.94 -13.32 40.56
C THR A 40 -16.94 -14.83 40.79
N VAL A 41 -16.87 -15.61 39.70
CA VAL A 41 -16.51 -17.03 39.75
C VAL A 41 -15.48 -17.35 38.69
N THR A 42 -14.42 -17.98 39.18
CA THR A 42 -13.17 -18.40 38.56
C THR A 42 -13.39 -19.22 37.29
N ALA A 43 -12.66 -18.90 36.23
CA ALA A 43 -12.67 -19.64 34.99
C ALA A 43 -12.28 -21.13 35.20
N PRO A 44 -13.08 -22.10 34.72
CA PRO A 44 -12.54 -23.39 34.36
C PRO A 44 -11.94 -23.27 32.95
N ALA A 45 -10.69 -23.70 32.83
CA ALA A 45 -9.95 -23.83 31.61
C ALA A 45 -10.62 -24.86 30.69
N SER A 46 -11.44 -24.41 29.73
CA SER A 46 -11.84 -25.11 28.50
C SER A 46 -12.80 -24.23 27.69
N ALA A 47 -12.34 -23.05 27.26
CA ALA A 47 -13.05 -22.29 26.23
C ALA A 47 -12.37 -22.59 24.89
N THR A 48 -12.85 -23.61 24.20
CA THR A 48 -12.56 -23.81 22.78
C THR A 48 -12.95 -22.55 22.03
N PHE A 49 -11.94 -21.84 21.53
CA PHE A 49 -12.13 -20.68 20.68
C PHE A 49 -12.58 -21.20 19.32
N THR A 50 -13.90 -21.29 19.12
CA THR A 50 -14.46 -21.46 17.78
C THR A 50 -14.13 -20.18 17.00
N LEU A 51 -13.13 -20.29 16.13
CA LEU A 51 -12.90 -19.34 15.05
C LEU A 51 -14.13 -19.42 14.15
N ASP A 52 -15.06 -18.48 14.30
CA ASP A 52 -16.07 -18.21 13.29
C ASP A 52 -15.35 -17.67 12.06
N ILE A 53 -14.88 -18.58 11.21
CA ILE A 53 -14.53 -18.28 9.84
C ILE A 53 -15.87 -18.00 9.17
N SER A 54 -16.32 -16.75 9.29
CA SER A 54 -17.37 -16.20 8.46
C SER A 54 -16.97 -16.51 7.02
N THR A 55 -17.73 -17.37 6.36
CA THR A 55 -17.56 -17.66 4.93
C THR A 55 -17.51 -16.31 4.24
N ALA A 56 -16.33 -15.94 3.74
CA ALA A 56 -16.17 -14.74 2.94
C ALA A 56 -17.18 -14.89 1.79
N ALA A 57 -18.26 -14.12 1.84
CA ALA A 57 -19.04 -13.85 0.65
C ALA A 57 -17.99 -13.44 -0.38
N SER A 58 -17.87 -14.19 -1.47
CA SER A 58 -16.92 -13.90 -2.52
C SER A 58 -17.31 -12.52 -3.07
N ALA A 59 -16.75 -11.47 -2.47
CA ALA A 59 -16.91 -10.12 -2.94
C ALA A 59 -16.32 -10.15 -4.34
N GLN A 60 -17.21 -10.10 -5.34
CA GLN A 60 -16.83 -10.06 -6.73
C GLN A 60 -15.79 -8.94 -6.86
N GLU A 61 -14.51 -9.28 -7.09
CA GLU A 61 -13.50 -8.23 -7.22
C GLU A 61 -13.86 -7.39 -8.45
N THR A 62 -14.20 -6.11 -8.23
CA THR A 62 -14.63 -5.18 -9.29
C THR A 62 -13.57 -5.00 -10.40
N PHE A 63 -12.31 -5.25 -10.06
CA PHE A 63 -11.15 -5.14 -10.95
C PHE A 63 -10.32 -6.40 -10.83
N SER A 64 -9.96 -6.98 -11.97
CA SER A 64 -9.14 -8.20 -12.02
C SER A 64 -7.69 -7.92 -11.63
N SER A 65 -6.97 -8.98 -11.23
CA SER A 65 -5.52 -8.91 -10.95
C SER A 65 -4.72 -8.39 -12.15
N GLY A 66 -5.06 -8.79 -13.38
CA GLY A 66 -4.43 -8.29 -14.61
C GLY A 66 -4.64 -6.80 -14.82
N GLU A 67 -5.84 -6.28 -14.55
CA GLU A 67 -6.11 -4.84 -14.62
C GLU A 67 -5.33 -4.06 -13.56
N ILE A 68 -5.19 -4.61 -12.35
CA ILE A 68 -4.38 -4.03 -11.28
C ILE A 68 -2.89 -3.99 -11.67
N THR A 69 -2.35 -5.07 -12.23
CA THR A 69 -0.98 -5.10 -12.76
C THR A 69 -0.76 -4.06 -13.85
N ASN A 70 -1.67 -3.97 -14.81
CA ASN A 70 -1.56 -3.03 -15.92
C ASN A 70 -1.69 -1.57 -15.45
N TYR A 71 -2.55 -1.33 -14.45
CA TYR A 71 -2.70 -0.03 -13.80
C TYR A 71 -1.42 0.36 -13.07
N ALA A 72 -0.86 -0.53 -12.25
CA ALA A 72 0.37 -0.29 -11.51
C ALA A 72 1.57 -0.04 -12.43
N ARG A 73 1.71 -0.81 -13.52
CA ARG A 73 2.73 -0.54 -14.56
C ARG A 73 2.60 0.84 -15.20
N SER A 74 1.36 1.26 -15.44
CA SER A 74 1.09 2.59 -15.99
C SER A 74 1.51 3.68 -15.02
N LEU A 75 1.21 3.55 -13.73
CA LEU A 75 1.67 4.50 -12.71
C LEU A 75 3.20 4.59 -12.63
N LEU A 76 3.91 3.46 -12.65
CA LEU A 76 5.38 3.45 -12.56
C LEU A 76 6.05 4.18 -13.74
N LYS A 77 5.42 4.16 -14.93
CA LYS A 77 5.91 4.88 -16.12
C LYS A 77 5.48 6.34 -16.17
N ILE A 78 4.25 6.64 -15.73
CA ILE A 78 3.70 8.00 -15.76
C ILE A 78 4.33 8.88 -14.68
N GLU A 79 4.64 8.34 -13.50
CA GLU A 79 5.12 9.16 -12.38
C GLU A 79 6.45 9.87 -12.67
N PRO A 80 7.49 9.23 -13.24
CA PRO A 80 8.71 9.94 -13.64
C PRO A 80 8.44 11.04 -14.68
N LEU A 81 7.57 10.77 -15.65
CA LEU A 81 7.15 11.76 -16.65
C LEU A 81 6.46 12.95 -15.98
N ARG A 82 5.52 12.71 -15.06
CA ARG A 82 4.79 13.74 -14.32
C ARG A 82 5.75 14.64 -13.54
N GLN A 83 6.74 14.06 -12.85
CA GLN A 83 7.75 14.81 -12.10
C GLN A 83 8.63 15.66 -13.01
N ASN A 84 9.06 15.09 -14.14
CA ASN A 84 9.86 15.80 -15.12
C ASN A 84 9.09 17.02 -15.68
N ILE A 85 7.84 16.82 -16.10
CA ILE A 85 6.99 17.87 -16.66
C ILE A 85 6.65 18.94 -15.62
N PHE A 86 6.35 18.55 -14.39
CA PHE A 86 6.13 19.49 -13.29
C PHE A 86 7.34 20.40 -13.08
N ASN A 87 8.55 19.84 -13.10
CA ASN A 87 9.78 20.61 -12.94
C ASN A 87 10.04 21.54 -14.14
N GLN A 88 9.79 21.10 -15.36
CA GLN A 88 9.89 21.95 -16.55
C GLN A 88 8.94 23.15 -16.47
N ILE A 89 7.66 22.91 -16.17
CA ILE A 89 6.66 23.97 -16.06
C ILE A 89 7.00 24.92 -14.91
N LYS A 90 7.49 24.39 -13.78
CA LYS A 90 7.96 25.22 -12.65
C LYS A 90 9.08 26.18 -13.05
N GLN A 91 10.03 25.73 -13.87
CA GLN A 91 11.11 26.60 -14.36
C GLN A 91 10.59 27.72 -15.26
N MET A 92 9.52 27.47 -16.04
CA MET A 92 8.89 28.48 -16.89
C MET A 92 8.08 29.49 -16.10
N LEU A 93 7.39 29.05 -15.05
CA LEU A 93 6.54 29.89 -14.20
C LEU A 93 7.32 30.66 -13.11
N GLY A 94 8.56 30.25 -12.83
CA GLY A 94 9.41 30.89 -11.82
C GLY A 94 8.83 30.77 -10.41
N ALA A 95 8.48 31.90 -9.80
CA ALA A 95 7.91 31.96 -8.45
C ALA A 95 6.40 31.63 -8.40
N SER A 96 5.73 31.57 -9.55
CA SER A 96 4.31 31.23 -9.62
C SER A 96 4.09 29.74 -9.34
N ALA A 97 3.00 29.43 -8.65
CA ALA A 97 2.63 28.05 -8.36
C ALA A 97 2.26 27.30 -9.65
N VAL A 98 2.72 26.06 -9.77
CA VAL A 98 2.30 25.16 -10.85
C VAL A 98 0.88 24.66 -10.53
N PRO A 99 -0.11 24.89 -11.39
CA PRO A 99 -1.46 24.35 -11.18
C PRO A 99 -1.45 22.81 -11.26
N ASN A 100 -2.47 22.19 -10.66
CA ASN A 100 -2.63 20.74 -10.77
C ASN A 100 -3.14 20.37 -12.17
N ILE A 101 -2.34 19.62 -12.93
CA ILE A 101 -2.65 19.20 -14.30
C ILE A 101 -3.39 17.85 -14.25
N VAL A 102 -4.68 17.86 -14.58
CA VAL A 102 -5.56 16.70 -14.59
C VAL A 102 -5.88 16.31 -16.03
N CYS A 103 -5.23 15.27 -16.54
CA CYS A 103 -5.36 14.87 -17.94
C CYS A 103 -6.71 14.29 -18.36
N ASN A 104 -7.60 13.99 -17.41
CA ASN A 104 -8.98 13.61 -17.68
C ASN A 104 -9.95 14.81 -17.70
N ASP A 105 -9.44 16.04 -17.48
CA ASP A 105 -10.18 17.28 -17.59
C ASP A 105 -9.60 18.11 -18.75
N LEU A 106 -10.38 18.25 -19.82
CA LEU A 106 -9.99 18.98 -21.03
C LEU A 106 -9.73 20.47 -20.77
N THR A 107 -10.20 21.00 -19.64
CA THR A 107 -10.00 22.41 -19.26
C THR A 107 -8.78 22.63 -18.39
N SER A 108 -8.23 21.57 -17.77
CA SER A 108 -7.12 21.69 -16.82
C SER A 108 -5.84 22.29 -17.43
N PRO A 109 -5.39 21.91 -18.65
CA PRO A 109 -4.24 22.54 -19.29
C PRO A 109 -4.43 24.04 -19.58
N ASN A 110 -5.67 24.53 -19.71
CA ASN A 110 -5.96 25.95 -19.98
C ASN A 110 -5.62 26.87 -18.81
N GLN A 111 -5.29 26.31 -17.64
CA GLN A 111 -4.74 27.06 -16.51
C GLN A 111 -3.29 27.53 -16.76
N LEU A 112 -2.65 26.95 -17.78
CA LEU A 112 -1.34 27.35 -18.29
C LEU A 112 -1.52 28.11 -19.61
N ASN A 113 -0.50 28.89 -19.98
CA ASN A 113 -0.46 29.61 -21.25
C ASN A 113 0.83 29.32 -22.03
N GLY A 114 0.78 29.59 -23.34
CA GLY A 114 1.91 29.41 -24.24
C GLY A 114 2.56 28.03 -24.13
N GLN A 115 3.89 28.01 -24.10
CA GLN A 115 4.70 26.79 -24.07
C GLN A 115 4.38 25.86 -22.88
N ALA A 116 4.01 26.41 -21.72
CA ALA A 116 3.68 25.60 -20.55
C ALA A 116 2.39 24.77 -20.79
N ARG A 117 1.43 25.32 -21.52
CA ARG A 117 0.21 24.60 -21.92
C ARG A 117 0.56 23.49 -22.92
N ASP A 118 1.35 23.79 -23.94
CA ASP A 118 1.72 22.82 -24.98
C ASP A 118 2.44 21.60 -24.36
N ILE A 119 3.32 21.84 -23.39
CA ILE A 119 4.00 20.78 -22.62
C ILE A 119 3.02 19.95 -21.78
N ALA A 120 2.02 20.59 -21.17
CA ALA A 120 0.99 19.90 -20.40
C ALA A 120 0.08 19.03 -21.28
N GLU A 121 -0.27 19.51 -22.48
CA GLU A 121 -1.05 18.75 -23.47
C GLU A 121 -0.27 17.52 -23.95
N ASP A 122 1.01 17.68 -24.28
CA ASP A 122 1.90 16.59 -24.68
C ASP A 122 2.06 15.54 -23.56
N TYR A 123 2.25 15.99 -22.31
CA TYR A 123 2.25 15.12 -21.13
C TYR A 123 0.98 14.27 -21.02
N CYS A 124 -0.19 14.87 -21.23
CA CYS A 124 -1.45 14.15 -21.17
C CYS A 124 -1.61 13.14 -22.30
N GLN A 125 -1.13 13.49 -23.50
CA GLN A 125 -1.12 12.58 -24.65
C GLN A 125 -0.16 11.40 -24.44
N GLN A 126 1.06 11.63 -23.94
CA GLN A 126 2.01 10.58 -23.60
C GLN A 126 1.48 9.67 -22.49
N SER A 127 0.89 10.25 -21.43
CA SER A 127 0.28 9.47 -20.34
C SER A 127 -0.82 8.55 -20.87
N LYS A 128 -1.64 9.04 -21.80
CA LYS A 128 -2.66 8.23 -22.47
C LYS A 128 -2.05 7.05 -23.24
N GLN A 129 -1.00 7.31 -24.02
CA GLN A 129 -0.30 6.25 -24.77
C GLN A 129 0.31 5.19 -23.84
N ILE A 130 0.88 5.60 -22.71
CA ILE A 130 1.42 4.67 -21.71
C ILE A 130 0.32 3.75 -21.18
N VAL A 131 -0.83 4.29 -20.80
CA VAL A 131 -1.98 3.51 -20.32
C VAL A 131 -2.43 2.49 -21.37
N GLU A 132 -2.60 2.94 -22.61
CA GLU A 132 -3.04 2.09 -23.74
C GLU A 132 -2.01 1.00 -24.06
N SER A 133 -0.71 1.33 -24.04
CA SER A 133 0.38 0.37 -24.27
C SER A 133 0.47 -0.72 -23.22
N ASN A 134 0.03 -0.43 -21.98
CA ASN A 134 -0.03 -1.40 -20.90
C ASN A 134 -1.34 -2.21 -20.91
N GLY A 135 -2.18 -2.07 -21.93
CA GLY A 135 -3.38 -2.90 -22.10
C GLY A 135 -4.61 -2.43 -21.33
N LEU A 136 -4.66 -1.16 -20.92
CA LEU A 136 -5.87 -0.53 -20.37
C LEU A 136 -6.44 0.49 -21.35
N THR A 137 -7.77 0.60 -21.40
CA THR A 137 -8.39 1.79 -22.00
C THR A 137 -8.30 2.95 -21.01
N ILE A 138 -8.28 4.19 -21.51
CA ILE A 138 -8.31 5.39 -20.65
C ILE A 138 -9.54 5.40 -19.74
N ARG A 139 -10.70 4.99 -20.27
CA ARG A 139 -11.91 4.84 -19.48
C ARG A 139 -11.69 3.89 -18.29
N ARG A 140 -11.09 2.73 -18.53
CA ARG A 140 -10.87 1.72 -17.48
C ARG A 140 -9.80 2.15 -16.47
N PHE A 141 -8.72 2.79 -16.93
CA PHE A 141 -7.73 3.39 -16.03
C PHE A 141 -8.40 4.41 -15.10
N ASN A 142 -9.20 5.33 -15.65
CA ASN A 142 -9.89 6.34 -14.86
C ASN A 142 -10.95 5.74 -13.90
N GLU A 143 -11.59 4.62 -14.26
CA GLU A 143 -12.48 3.88 -13.35
C GLU A 143 -11.72 3.37 -12.13
N ILE A 144 -10.55 2.74 -12.34
CA ILE A 144 -9.68 2.26 -11.25
C ILE A 144 -9.22 3.45 -10.40
N THR A 145 -8.77 4.55 -11.02
CA THR A 145 -8.34 5.76 -10.31
C THR A 145 -9.45 6.36 -9.44
N ARG A 146 -10.70 6.40 -9.92
CA ARG A 146 -11.82 6.90 -9.11
C ARG A 146 -12.18 5.97 -7.95
N ALA A 147 -12.12 4.66 -8.19
CA ALA A 147 -12.44 3.66 -7.17
C ALA A 147 -11.41 3.66 -6.02
N LEU A 148 -10.14 3.96 -6.30
CA LEU A 148 -9.08 4.03 -5.29
C LEU A 148 -9.43 4.89 -4.07
N ASN A 149 -10.17 5.99 -4.23
CA ASN A 149 -10.49 6.87 -3.09
C ASN A 149 -11.49 6.26 -2.10
N ASN A 150 -12.26 5.25 -2.52
CA ASN A 150 -13.40 4.73 -1.75
C ASN A 150 -13.32 3.22 -1.49
N ASP A 151 -12.28 2.54 -1.99
CA ASP A 151 -12.08 1.09 -1.86
C ASP A 151 -10.71 0.79 -1.22
N PRO A 152 -10.65 0.62 0.12
CA PRO A 152 -9.41 0.30 0.83
C PRO A 152 -8.77 -1.04 0.40
N LEU A 153 -9.58 -2.01 -0.03
CA LEU A 153 -9.05 -3.30 -0.51
C LEU A 153 -8.34 -3.11 -1.85
N LEU A 154 -8.93 -2.32 -2.75
CA LEU A 154 -8.28 -1.96 -4.02
C LEU A 154 -6.98 -1.17 -3.80
N GLN A 155 -6.96 -0.22 -2.86
CA GLN A 155 -5.74 0.51 -2.50
C GLN A 155 -4.62 -0.46 -2.08
N MET A 156 -4.94 -1.39 -1.19
CA MET A 156 -3.98 -2.40 -0.73
C MET A 156 -3.46 -3.27 -1.86
N ARG A 157 -4.34 -3.78 -2.74
CA ARG A 157 -3.92 -4.61 -3.88
C ARG A 157 -3.00 -3.85 -4.84
N ILE A 158 -3.31 -2.58 -5.15
CA ILE A 158 -2.46 -1.74 -6.01
C ILE A 158 -1.12 -1.45 -5.35
N LEU A 159 -1.08 -1.12 -4.05
CA LEU A 159 0.18 -0.90 -3.33
C LEU A 159 1.06 -2.15 -3.33
N GLN A 160 0.48 -3.31 -3.04
CA GLN A 160 1.21 -4.58 -3.05
C GLN A 160 1.78 -4.87 -4.44
N GLU A 161 1.00 -4.61 -5.49
CA GLU A 161 1.46 -4.80 -6.86
C GLU A 161 2.57 -3.82 -7.26
N LEU A 162 2.49 -2.55 -6.84
CA LEU A 162 3.55 -1.56 -7.05
C LEU A 162 4.87 -2.00 -6.38
N ILE A 163 4.80 -2.53 -5.16
CA ILE A 163 5.98 -3.06 -4.45
C ILE A 163 6.55 -4.27 -5.20
N ARG A 164 5.68 -5.21 -5.60
CA ARG A 164 6.07 -6.41 -6.34
C ARG A 164 6.77 -6.08 -7.65
N LEU A 165 6.25 -5.11 -8.41
CA LEU A 165 6.80 -4.69 -9.70
C LEU A 165 8.17 -4.01 -9.54
N GLN A 166 8.36 -3.20 -8.50
CA GLN A 166 9.65 -2.53 -8.24
C GLN A 166 10.71 -3.48 -7.67
N ALA A 167 10.31 -4.59 -7.05
CA ALA A 167 11.23 -5.64 -6.61
C ALA A 167 11.76 -6.51 -7.77
N ILE A 168 11.20 -6.38 -8.98
CA ILE A 168 11.64 -7.12 -10.16
C ILE A 168 12.71 -6.30 -10.90
N PRO A 169 13.97 -6.77 -10.98
CA PRO A 169 15.00 -6.09 -11.74
C PRO A 169 14.66 -6.07 -13.24
N GLY A 170 14.78 -4.91 -13.89
CA GLY A 170 14.65 -4.79 -15.35
C GLY A 170 13.23 -4.70 -15.90
N LEU A 171 12.24 -4.38 -15.07
CA LEU A 171 10.92 -3.99 -15.58
C LEU A 171 11.04 -2.64 -16.33
N PRO A 172 10.64 -2.54 -17.61
CA PRO A 172 10.68 -1.29 -18.37
C PRO A 172 9.53 -0.35 -18.00
#